data_AF-A0A7I7Q3S1-F1
#
_entry.id   AF-A0A7I7Q3S1-F1
#
_cell.length_a   1.000
_cell.length_b   1.000
_cell.length_c   1.000
_cell.angle_alpha   90.00
_cell.angle_beta   90.00
_cell.angle_gamma   90.00
#
_symmetry.space_group_name_H-M   'P 1'
#
loop_
_entity.id
_entity.type
_entity.pdbx_description
1 polymer ?
#
loop_
_entity_poly.entity_id
_entity_poly.type
_entity_poly.pdbx_seq_one_letter_code
_entity_poly.pdbx_strand_id
1 'polypeptide(L)'
;MTDPFLGSEALSAGVLTPYQLRSRYIALHKDVYVPRDAKLTAQLRAKALWLRSRRRGVLAGHSASVLHGARWVDPGLPAAIIDSNARHEPGIQVWEDRIEADEVCVVDGVRVTTPERTALDLASRFPMDPAVAAVDALIQATHLKIADAEQLVERYRGRRGIKAARAALELVDGGAQSPKETWLRLLLIRAGFPRPQTQIAVRNEWGWAEAYLDIGWEDIKVAVEYDGDHHLSDRRQYVKDIRRLEKLERMGWIVVRVVAEDHPDDIIRRVTEARASRD
;
A
#
# COMPACT_ATOMS: atom_id res chain seq x y z
N MET A 1 3.01 -19.19 20.29
CA MET A 1 3.34 -17.79 19.99
C MET A 1 3.23 -17.62 18.49
N THR A 2 2.40 -16.71 17.98
CA THR A 2 2.26 -16.46 16.53
C THR A 2 3.17 -15.36 16.03
N ASP A 3 3.51 -14.39 16.88
CA ASP A 3 4.48 -13.34 16.61
C ASP A 3 5.94 -13.81 16.80
N PRO A 4 6.91 -13.17 16.11
CA PRO A 4 8.32 -13.42 16.31
C PRO A 4 8.77 -13.05 17.73
N PHE A 5 9.75 -13.78 18.27
CA PHE A 5 10.27 -13.56 19.62
C PHE A 5 11.78 -13.81 19.71
N LEU A 6 12.42 -13.32 20.78
CA LEU A 6 13.83 -13.59 21.05
C LEU A 6 14.00 -14.94 21.75
N GLY A 7 14.83 -15.81 21.16
CA GLY A 7 15.07 -17.15 21.69
C GLY A 7 15.73 -17.11 23.06
N SER A 8 16.75 -16.26 23.23
CA SER A 8 17.43 -16.04 24.50
C SER A 8 16.49 -15.61 25.63
N GLU A 9 15.53 -14.71 25.36
CA GLU A 9 14.52 -14.26 26.33
C GLU A 9 13.53 -15.37 26.68
N ALA A 10 13.06 -16.12 25.68
CA ALA A 10 12.13 -17.23 25.93
C ALA A 10 12.76 -18.37 26.75
N LEU A 11 14.06 -18.62 26.56
CA LEU A 11 14.82 -19.61 27.34
C LEU A 11 15.10 -19.11 28.76
N SER A 12 15.53 -17.85 28.93
CA SER A 12 15.85 -17.31 30.26
C SER A 12 14.62 -17.15 31.15
N ALA A 13 13.47 -16.83 30.55
CA ALA A 13 12.19 -16.75 31.25
C ALA A 13 11.56 -18.13 31.53
N GLY A 14 12.18 -19.23 31.10
CA GLY A 14 11.65 -20.59 31.30
C GLY A 14 10.38 -20.90 30.49
N VAL A 15 9.99 -20.03 29.55
CA VAL A 15 8.79 -20.20 28.72
C VAL A 15 8.99 -21.34 27.71
N LEU A 16 10.23 -21.54 27.25
CA LEU A 16 10.60 -22.64 26.36
C LEU A 16 11.86 -23.35 26.87
N THR A 17 11.95 -24.65 26.59
CA THR A 17 13.22 -25.39 26.71
C THR A 17 14.04 -25.29 25.42
N PRO A 18 15.38 -25.52 25.47
CA PRO A 18 16.21 -25.57 24.27
C PRO A 18 15.74 -26.62 23.25
N TYR A 19 15.13 -27.71 23.71
CA TYR A 19 14.54 -28.72 22.83
C TYR A 19 13.28 -28.19 22.12
N GLN A 20 12.37 -27.54 22.85
CA GLN A 20 11.16 -26.95 22.25
C GLN A 20 11.51 -25.86 21.24
N LEU A 21 12.49 -25.00 21.54
CA LEU A 21 12.94 -23.95 20.63
C LEU A 21 13.45 -24.53 19.30
N ARG A 22 14.27 -25.59 19.34
CA ARG A 22 14.83 -26.22 18.13
C ARG A 22 13.84 -27.07 17.34
N SER A 23 12.88 -27.69 18.01
CA SER A 23 11.93 -28.61 17.37
C SER A 23 10.71 -27.91 16.77
N ARG A 24 10.20 -26.85 17.42
CA ARG A 24 8.91 -26.21 17.05
C ARG A 24 9.06 -24.88 16.32
N TYR A 25 10.24 -24.28 16.32
CA TYR A 25 10.48 -22.96 15.77
C TYR A 25 11.64 -22.98 14.76
N ILE A 26 11.65 -21.96 13.90
CA ILE A 26 12.75 -21.69 12.96
C ILE A 26 13.32 -20.30 13.25
N ALA A 27 14.63 -20.15 13.10
CA ALA A 27 15.28 -18.85 13.24
C ALA A 27 15.07 -18.06 11.94
N LEU A 28 14.45 -16.89 12.04
CA LEU A 28 14.32 -15.95 10.92
C LEU A 28 15.52 -14.99 10.84
N HIS A 29 16.06 -14.60 12.01
CA HIS A 29 17.33 -13.90 12.15
C HIS A 29 18.11 -14.49 13.34
N LYS A 30 19.34 -14.04 13.54
CA LYS A 30 20.11 -14.40 14.74
C LYS A 30 19.30 -14.09 16.00
N ASP A 31 19.03 -15.13 16.80
CA ASP A 31 18.27 -15.07 18.05
C ASP A 31 16.79 -14.70 17.91
N VAL A 32 16.24 -14.61 16.70
CA VAL A 32 14.82 -14.28 16.45
C VAL A 32 14.12 -15.48 15.83
N TYR A 33 13.08 -15.97 16.49
CA TYR A 33 12.40 -17.21 16.15
C TYR A 33 10.92 -16.99 15.83
N VAL A 34 10.39 -17.82 14.94
CA VAL A 34 8.97 -17.90 14.56
C VAL A 34 8.53 -19.36 14.52
N PRO A 35 7.23 -19.66 14.68
CA PRO A 35 6.73 -21.03 14.52
C PRO A 35 7.12 -21.60 13.15
N ARG A 36 7.42 -22.90 13.10
CA ARG A 36 7.87 -23.56 11.87
C ARG A 36 6.84 -23.48 10.74
N ASP A 37 5.57 -23.43 11.07
CA ASP A 37 4.41 -23.34 10.18
C ASP A 37 3.89 -21.91 9.98
N ALA A 38 4.59 -20.90 10.51
CA ALA A 38 4.16 -19.52 10.39
C ALA A 38 4.23 -19.03 8.93
N LYS A 39 3.11 -18.47 8.44
CA LYS A 39 3.10 -17.73 7.17
C LYS A 39 3.93 -16.46 7.34
N LEU A 40 4.99 -16.31 6.54
CA LEU A 40 5.87 -15.14 6.57
C LEU A 40 5.18 -13.94 5.92
N THR A 41 4.38 -13.20 6.70
CA THR A 41 3.79 -11.93 6.26
C THR A 41 4.80 -10.78 6.35
N ALA A 42 4.53 -9.69 5.64
CA ALA A 42 5.33 -8.46 5.74
C ALA A 42 5.38 -7.95 7.19
N GLN A 43 4.26 -7.99 7.92
CA GLN A 43 4.18 -7.59 9.33
C GLN A 43 5.07 -8.46 10.24
N LEU A 44 5.05 -9.78 10.05
CA LEU A 44 5.88 -10.71 10.82
C LEU A 44 7.37 -10.47 10.56
N ARG A 45 7.76 -10.26 9.28
CA ARG A 45 9.14 -9.91 8.91
C ARG A 45 9.58 -8.57 9.52
N ALA A 46 8.72 -7.56 9.50
CA ALA A 46 8.97 -6.26 10.10
C ALA A 46 9.20 -6.35 11.62
N LYS A 47 8.32 -7.05 12.35
CA LYS A 47 8.48 -7.29 13.80
C LYS A 47 9.76 -8.09 14.10
N ALA A 48 10.08 -9.09 13.30
CA ALA A 48 11.30 -9.88 13.46
C ALA A 48 12.57 -9.03 13.27
N LEU A 49 12.58 -8.13 12.29
CA LEU A 49 13.67 -7.18 12.06
C LEU A 49 13.84 -6.20 13.24
N TRP A 50 12.75 -5.71 13.82
CA TRP A 50 12.82 -4.87 15.01
C TRP A 50 13.41 -5.60 16.22
N LEU A 51 13.03 -6.86 16.46
CA LEU A 51 13.65 -7.68 17.51
C LEU A 51 15.13 -7.93 17.25
N ARG A 52 15.54 -8.16 15.99
CA ARG A 52 16.95 -8.29 15.58
C ARG A 52 17.75 -7.04 15.96
N SER A 53 17.17 -5.84 15.81
CA SER A 53 17.78 -4.56 16.24
C SER A 53 17.90 -4.41 17.77
N ARG A 54 17.49 -5.43 18.55
CA ARG A 54 17.34 -5.38 20.00
C ARG A 54 16.40 -4.25 20.44
N ARG A 55 15.32 -4.05 19.68
CA ARG A 55 14.27 -3.04 19.93
C ARG A 55 14.78 -1.59 19.88
N ARG A 56 15.91 -1.34 19.20
CA ARG A 56 16.52 0.01 19.10
C ARG A 56 16.23 0.71 17.78
N GLY A 57 16.22 -0.04 16.68
CA GLY A 57 15.98 0.54 15.36
C GLY A 57 14.52 0.99 15.18
N VAL A 58 14.31 1.85 14.18
CA VAL A 58 12.99 2.39 13.81
C VAL A 58 12.59 1.77 12.49
N LEU A 59 11.51 0.97 12.45
CA LEU A 59 11.04 0.41 11.19
C LEU A 59 10.58 1.53 10.26
N ALA A 60 10.86 1.37 8.97
CA ALA A 60 10.61 2.40 7.96
C ALA A 60 10.12 1.79 6.62
N GLY A 61 9.69 2.63 5.68
CA GLY A 61 9.20 2.20 4.37
C GLY A 61 8.07 1.17 4.47
N HIS A 62 8.15 0.08 3.70
CA HIS A 62 7.14 -0.98 3.73
C HIS A 62 6.97 -1.66 5.10
N SER A 63 8.01 -1.73 5.93
CA SER A 63 7.91 -2.29 7.29
C SER A 63 7.06 -1.41 8.21
N ALA A 64 7.22 -0.08 8.13
CA ALA A 64 6.37 0.85 8.87
C ALA A 64 4.96 0.89 8.27
N SER A 65 4.86 0.92 6.95
CA SER A 65 3.60 0.96 6.21
C SER A 65 2.66 -0.19 6.60
N VAL A 66 3.16 -1.43 6.66
CA VAL A 66 2.33 -2.58 7.08
C VAL A 66 1.92 -2.51 8.56
N LEU A 67 2.75 -1.94 9.44
CA LEU A 67 2.38 -1.75 10.85
C LEU A 67 1.36 -0.63 11.04
N HIS A 68 1.38 0.40 10.20
CA HIS A 68 0.33 1.42 10.11
C HIS A 68 -0.99 0.89 9.53
N GLY A 69 -1.07 -0.39 9.16
CA GLY A 69 -2.27 -1.02 8.63
C GLY A 69 -2.44 -0.90 7.11
N ALA A 70 -1.42 -0.42 6.39
CA ALA A 70 -1.49 -0.35 4.92
C ALA A 70 -1.62 -1.76 4.34
N ARG A 71 -2.55 -1.91 3.39
CA ARG A 71 -2.79 -3.15 2.66
C ARG A 71 -1.77 -3.32 1.53
N TRP A 72 -1.77 -4.49 0.89
CA TRP A 72 -1.04 -4.76 -0.37
C TRP A 72 0.50 -4.68 -0.29
N VAL A 73 1.07 -4.81 0.91
CA VAL A 73 2.52 -4.90 1.09
C VAL A 73 2.99 -6.31 0.75
N ASP A 74 3.79 -6.44 -0.32
CA ASP A 74 4.33 -7.72 -0.75
C ASP A 74 5.25 -8.33 0.34
N PRO A 75 4.92 -9.52 0.89
CA PRO A 75 5.75 -10.17 1.88
C PRO A 75 7.13 -10.59 1.35
N GLY A 76 7.32 -10.67 0.04
CA GLY A 76 8.59 -10.95 -0.63
C GLY A 76 9.61 -9.82 -0.53
N LEU A 77 9.15 -8.58 -0.32
CA LEU A 77 10.04 -7.42 -0.21
C LEU A 77 10.92 -7.51 1.05
N PRO A 78 12.18 -7.01 0.98
CA PRO A 78 13.03 -6.89 2.16
C PRO A 78 12.38 -6.01 3.23
N ALA A 79 12.47 -6.43 4.50
CA ALA A 79 12.04 -5.59 5.61
C ALA A 79 13.04 -4.44 5.80
N ALA A 80 12.55 -3.20 5.88
CA ALA A 80 13.35 -2.00 6.06
C ALA A 80 13.36 -1.47 7.50
N ILE A 81 14.51 -0.96 7.96
CA ILE A 81 14.71 -0.35 9.28
C ILE A 81 15.76 0.76 9.20
N ILE A 82 15.57 1.85 9.94
CA ILE A 82 16.61 2.85 10.23
C ILE A 82 17.31 2.41 11.51
N ASP A 83 18.57 2.02 11.39
CA ASP A 83 19.40 1.48 12.48
C ASP A 83 20.89 1.74 12.18
N SER A 84 21.71 1.88 13.23
CA SER A 84 23.17 2.03 13.10
C SER A 84 23.86 0.68 12.84
N ASN A 85 23.16 -0.44 13.00
CA ASN A 85 23.68 -1.77 12.72
C ASN A 85 23.45 -2.17 11.25
N ALA A 86 24.30 -1.68 10.35
CA ALA A 86 24.24 -1.91 8.90
C ALA A 86 24.75 -3.30 8.44
N ARG A 87 24.75 -4.32 9.31
CA ARG A 87 25.15 -5.68 8.91
C ARG A 87 24.19 -6.21 7.84
N HIS A 88 24.72 -6.39 6.63
CA HIS A 88 24.02 -6.95 5.49
C HIS A 88 23.56 -8.39 5.75
N GLU A 89 22.30 -8.66 5.42
CA GLU A 89 21.69 -9.99 5.52
C GLU A 89 20.58 -10.07 4.46
N PRO A 90 20.37 -11.24 3.81
CA PRO A 90 19.30 -11.38 2.82
C PRO A 90 17.93 -11.06 3.42
N GLY A 91 17.10 -10.34 2.67
CA GLY A 91 15.73 -10.02 3.09
C GLY A 91 15.59 -8.88 4.10
N ILE A 92 16.67 -8.16 4.41
CA ILE A 92 16.62 -6.92 5.21
C ILE A 92 17.26 -5.76 4.45
N GLN A 93 16.77 -4.55 4.72
CA GLN A 93 17.37 -3.30 4.31
C GLN A 93 17.58 -2.44 5.55
N VAL A 94 18.84 -2.13 5.84
CA VAL A 94 19.18 -1.17 6.89
C VAL A 94 19.49 0.16 6.23
N TRP A 95 18.83 1.20 6.67
CA TRP A 95 19.03 2.56 6.19
C TRP A 95 19.80 3.36 7.23
N GLU A 96 21.01 3.79 6.86
CA GLU A 96 21.72 4.84 7.59
C GLU A 96 21.15 6.18 7.13
N ASP A 97 20.19 6.70 7.89
CA ASP A 97 19.48 7.93 7.55
C ASP A 97 19.29 8.82 8.77
N ARG A 98 19.24 10.12 8.53
CA ARG A 98 18.85 11.07 9.55
C ARG A 98 17.33 10.96 9.76
N ILE A 99 16.94 10.89 11.03
CA ILE A 99 15.54 10.90 11.44
C ILE A 99 15.42 11.75 12.71
N GLU A 100 14.46 12.66 12.71
CA GLU A 100 14.15 13.51 13.85
C GLU A 100 13.16 12.82 14.80
N ALA A 101 13.12 13.29 16.06
CA ALA A 101 12.28 12.67 17.08
C ALA A 101 10.76 12.78 16.76
N ASP A 102 10.34 13.83 16.05
CA ASP A 102 8.95 14.04 15.61
C ASP A 102 8.55 13.14 14.43
N GLU A 103 9.50 12.40 13.84
CA GLU A 103 9.28 11.48 12.73
C GLU A 103 9.21 10.02 13.18
N VAL A 104 9.21 9.77 14.51
CA VAL A 104 9.12 8.44 15.12
C VAL A 104 7.89 8.33 16.00
N CYS A 105 7.15 7.24 15.86
CA CYS A 105 6.04 6.88 16.74
C CYS A 105 6.11 5.40 17.16
N VAL A 106 5.14 4.96 17.96
CA VAL A 106 5.04 3.58 18.43
C VAL A 106 3.70 2.99 18.00
N VAL A 107 3.75 1.85 17.32
CA VAL A 107 2.56 1.07 16.92
C VAL A 107 2.73 -0.34 17.48
N ASP A 108 1.76 -0.83 18.25
CA ASP A 108 1.82 -2.14 18.92
C ASP A 108 3.13 -2.39 19.70
N GLY A 109 3.65 -1.34 20.35
CA GLY A 109 4.92 -1.42 21.11
C GLY A 109 6.19 -1.41 20.26
N VAL A 110 6.07 -1.27 18.94
CA VAL A 110 7.18 -1.25 17.99
C VAL A 110 7.47 0.18 17.53
N ARG A 111 8.75 0.57 17.51
CA ARG A 111 9.17 1.88 16.99
C ARG A 111 9.12 1.89 15.47
N VAL A 112 8.35 2.82 14.91
CA VAL A 112 8.14 2.98 13.46
C VAL A 112 8.24 4.45 13.07
N THR A 113 8.55 4.74 11.81
CA THR A 113 8.41 6.10 11.24
C THR A 113 6.94 6.55 11.31
N THR A 114 6.66 7.84 11.52
CA THR A 114 5.28 8.36 11.43
C THR A 114 4.69 8.13 10.02
N PRO A 115 3.37 8.21 9.81
CA PRO A 115 2.78 8.05 8.48
C PRO A 115 3.40 8.97 7.42
N GLU A 116 3.67 10.23 7.77
CA GLU A 116 4.25 11.24 6.86
C GLU A 116 5.68 10.87 6.47
N ARG A 117 6.50 10.47 7.45
CA ARG A 117 7.86 10.00 7.18
C ARG A 117 7.86 8.69 6.39
N THR A 118 6.92 7.79 6.69
CA THR A 118 6.74 6.55 5.94
C THR A 118 6.39 6.83 4.49
N ALA A 119 5.49 7.78 4.22
CA ALA A 119 5.15 8.23 2.87
C ALA A 119 6.38 8.80 2.13
N LEU A 120 7.18 9.65 2.79
CA LEU A 120 8.42 10.17 2.22
C LEU A 120 9.42 9.06 1.89
N ASP A 121 9.58 8.08 2.78
CA ASP A 121 10.51 6.97 2.57
C ASP A 121 10.08 6.06 1.42
N LEU A 122 8.77 5.78 1.29
CA LEU A 122 8.21 5.07 0.15
C LEU A 122 8.44 5.85 -1.16
N ALA A 123 8.13 7.14 -1.16
CA ALA A 123 8.22 8.01 -2.34
C ALA A 123 9.67 8.27 -2.80
N SER A 124 10.65 8.23 -1.88
CA SER A 124 12.05 8.56 -2.18
C SER A 124 12.93 7.35 -2.55
N ARG A 125 12.50 6.11 -2.24
CA ARG A 125 13.36 4.91 -2.33
C ARG A 125 12.86 3.83 -3.27
N PHE A 126 11.60 3.90 -3.71
CA PHE A 126 11.00 2.88 -4.57
C PHE A 126 10.68 3.45 -5.97
N PRO A 127 10.53 2.59 -6.99
CA PRO A 127 10.05 3.03 -8.30
C PRO A 127 8.69 3.74 -8.19
N MET A 128 8.42 4.66 -9.13
CA MET A 128 7.29 5.60 -9.03
C MET A 128 5.94 4.92 -8.79
N ASP A 129 5.52 3.98 -9.64
CA ASP A 129 4.17 3.38 -9.54
C ASP A 129 3.98 2.57 -8.26
N PRO A 130 4.91 1.66 -7.88
CA PRO A 130 4.84 0.99 -6.58
C PRO A 130 4.86 1.97 -5.40
N ALA A 131 5.62 3.06 -5.49
CA ALA A 131 5.66 4.07 -4.44
C ALA A 131 4.30 4.79 -4.31
N VAL A 132 3.71 5.25 -5.40
CA VAL A 132 2.38 5.89 -5.40
C VAL A 132 1.34 4.92 -4.84
N ALA A 133 1.31 3.66 -5.29
CA ALA A 133 0.36 2.67 -4.77
C ALA A 133 0.54 2.38 -3.28
N ALA A 134 1.79 2.33 -2.80
CA ALA A 134 2.07 2.13 -1.38
C ALA A 134 1.66 3.35 -0.52
N VAL A 135 1.82 4.57 -1.04
CA VAL A 135 1.38 5.80 -0.35
C VAL A 135 -0.14 5.93 -0.39
N ASP A 136 -0.82 5.60 -1.50
CA ASP A 136 -2.29 5.54 -1.59
C ASP A 136 -2.84 4.60 -0.48
N ALA A 137 -2.27 3.39 -0.36
CA ALA A 137 -2.66 2.42 0.66
C ALA A 137 -2.36 2.91 2.10
N LEU A 138 -1.28 3.67 2.30
CA LEU A 138 -0.94 4.25 3.60
C LEU A 138 -1.91 5.36 3.99
N ILE A 139 -2.34 6.22 3.06
CA ILE A 139 -3.37 7.25 3.30
C ILE A 139 -4.67 6.58 3.74
N GLN A 140 -5.09 5.50 3.09
CA GLN A 140 -6.30 4.77 3.49
C GLN A 140 -6.23 4.22 4.92
N ALA A 141 -5.05 3.78 5.34
CA ALA A 141 -4.87 3.19 6.67
C ALA A 141 -4.74 4.22 7.79
N THR A 142 -4.22 5.41 7.49
CA THR A 142 -3.79 6.40 8.51
C THR A 142 -4.54 7.73 8.45
N HIS A 143 -5.24 8.00 7.34
CA HIS A 143 -5.79 9.32 7.03
C HIS A 143 -4.74 10.45 7.00
N LEU A 144 -3.47 10.13 6.70
CA LEU A 144 -2.41 11.13 6.59
C LEU A 144 -2.79 12.18 5.51
N LYS A 145 -2.46 13.45 5.77
CA LYS A 145 -2.65 14.51 4.77
C LYS A 145 -1.38 14.65 3.96
N ILE A 146 -1.50 14.67 2.63
CA ILE A 146 -0.32 14.78 1.75
C ILE A 146 0.52 16.02 2.04
N ALA A 147 -0.13 17.13 2.43
CA ALA A 147 0.56 18.35 2.84
C ALA A 147 1.56 18.14 4.00
N ASP A 148 1.34 17.16 4.88
CA ASP A 148 2.25 16.87 5.99
C ASP A 148 3.48 16.09 5.50
N ALA A 149 3.32 15.20 4.51
CA ALA A 149 4.45 14.55 3.83
C ALA A 149 5.26 15.54 2.97
N GLU A 150 4.59 16.51 2.32
CA GLU A 150 5.23 17.57 1.54
C GLU A 150 6.11 18.50 2.40
N GLN A 151 5.70 18.77 3.64
CA GLN A 151 6.54 19.50 4.60
C GLN A 151 7.88 18.78 4.86
N LEU A 152 7.87 17.43 4.94
CA LEU A 152 9.10 16.66 5.07
C LEU A 152 9.94 16.67 3.78
N VAL A 153 9.32 16.71 2.59
CA VAL A 153 10.05 16.89 1.32
C VAL A 153 10.88 18.18 1.34
N GLU A 154 10.33 19.28 1.87
CA GLU A 154 11.08 20.54 1.99
C GLU A 154 12.14 20.47 3.10
N ARG A 155 11.82 19.86 4.25
CA ARG A 155 12.79 19.65 5.36
C ARG A 155 14.04 18.89 4.91
N TYR A 156 13.88 17.90 4.05
CA TYR A 156 14.96 17.05 3.55
C TYR A 156 15.52 17.49 2.19
N ARG A 157 15.33 18.75 1.78
CA ARG A 157 15.82 19.26 0.49
C ARG A 157 17.28 18.91 0.24
N GLY A 158 17.57 18.33 -0.94
CA GLY A 158 18.90 17.86 -1.33
C GLY A 158 19.22 16.41 -0.95
N ARG A 159 18.41 15.75 -0.10
CA ARG A 159 18.54 14.30 0.14
C ARG A 159 18.26 13.53 -1.15
N ARG A 160 19.01 12.44 -1.36
CA ARG A 160 18.82 11.53 -2.49
C ARG A 160 17.36 11.05 -2.53
N GLY A 161 16.75 11.07 -3.72
CA GLY A 161 15.38 10.61 -3.93
C GLY A 161 14.29 11.66 -3.66
N ILE A 162 14.63 12.85 -3.14
CA ILE A 162 13.62 13.89 -2.86
C ILE A 162 12.92 14.42 -4.10
N LYS A 163 13.63 14.53 -5.23
CA LYS A 163 13.01 14.90 -6.53
C LYS A 163 11.99 13.85 -6.97
N ALA A 164 12.32 12.56 -6.80
CA ALA A 164 11.40 11.47 -7.11
C ALA A 164 10.21 11.46 -6.13
N ALA A 165 10.45 11.72 -4.85
CA ALA A 165 9.41 11.80 -3.84
C ALA A 165 8.40 12.91 -4.15
N ARG A 166 8.88 14.11 -4.52
CA ARG A 166 8.01 15.22 -4.93
C ARG A 166 7.10 14.82 -6.10
N ALA A 167 7.69 14.27 -7.16
CA ALA A 167 6.94 13.82 -8.33
C ALA A 167 5.95 12.69 -8.01
N ALA A 168 6.30 11.77 -7.10
CA ALA A 168 5.39 10.71 -6.67
C ALA A 168 4.22 11.27 -5.85
N LEU A 169 4.47 12.16 -4.89
CA LEU A 169 3.41 12.74 -4.04
C LEU A 169 2.40 13.58 -4.85
N GLU A 170 2.83 14.23 -5.93
CA GLU A 170 1.92 14.92 -6.87
C GLU A 170 0.93 13.95 -7.56
N LEU A 171 1.31 12.69 -7.70
CA LEU A 171 0.49 11.64 -8.30
C LEU A 171 -0.31 10.83 -7.28
N VAL A 172 -0.12 11.03 -5.98
CA VAL A 172 -0.82 10.28 -4.95
C VAL A 172 -2.29 10.69 -4.86
N ASP A 173 -3.14 9.71 -4.58
CA ASP A 173 -4.58 9.84 -4.39
C ASP A 173 -5.08 8.70 -3.48
N GLY A 174 -5.44 9.03 -2.24
CA GLY A 174 -5.88 8.05 -1.24
C GLY A 174 -7.20 7.33 -1.56
N GLY A 175 -7.89 7.68 -2.65
CA GLY A 175 -9.13 6.99 -3.04
C GLY A 175 -8.91 5.63 -3.71
N ALA A 176 -7.75 5.35 -4.31
CA ALA A 176 -7.49 4.04 -4.93
C ALA A 176 -7.39 2.92 -3.86
N GLN A 177 -8.29 1.93 -3.94
CA GLN A 177 -8.41 0.85 -2.95
C GLN A 177 -7.52 -0.37 -3.23
N SER A 178 -6.89 -0.41 -4.40
CA SER A 178 -5.97 -1.46 -4.81
C SER A 178 -4.80 -0.91 -5.65
N PRO A 179 -3.64 -1.61 -5.69
CA PRO A 179 -2.54 -1.22 -6.57
C PRO A 179 -2.92 -1.20 -8.05
N LYS A 180 -3.93 -1.98 -8.44
CA LYS A 180 -4.44 -2.03 -9.82
C LYS A 180 -5.26 -0.80 -10.17
N GLU A 181 -6.07 -0.29 -9.24
CA GLU A 181 -6.71 1.02 -9.40
C GLU A 181 -5.67 2.14 -9.50
N THR A 182 -4.65 2.17 -8.63
CA THR A 182 -3.55 3.15 -8.75
C THR A 182 -2.87 3.04 -10.11
N TRP A 183 -2.56 1.83 -10.57
CA TRP A 183 -1.97 1.61 -11.90
C TRP A 183 -2.87 2.15 -13.02
N LEU A 184 -4.17 1.85 -12.98
CA LEU A 184 -5.14 2.31 -13.97
C LEU A 184 -5.23 3.83 -13.99
N ARG A 185 -5.26 4.46 -12.80
CA ARG A 185 -5.25 5.92 -12.66
C ARG A 185 -3.99 6.54 -13.26
N LEU A 186 -2.82 5.97 -12.99
CA LEU A 186 -1.55 6.45 -13.54
C LEU A 186 -1.47 6.23 -15.06
N LEU A 187 -2.03 5.13 -15.58
CA LEU A 187 -2.14 4.88 -17.01
C LEU A 187 -2.95 6.00 -17.69
N LEU A 188 -4.11 6.35 -17.14
CA LEU A 188 -4.97 7.40 -17.68
C LEU A 188 -4.30 8.79 -17.64
N ILE A 189 -3.63 9.13 -16.53
CA ILE A 189 -2.89 10.38 -16.41
C ILE A 189 -1.77 10.47 -17.47
N ARG A 190 -1.01 9.38 -17.67
CA ARG A 190 0.07 9.34 -18.67
C ARG A 190 -0.42 9.39 -20.10
N ALA A 191 -1.62 8.88 -20.36
CA ALA A 191 -2.27 8.99 -21.67
C ALA A 191 -2.76 10.41 -21.99
N GLY A 192 -2.64 11.37 -21.05
CA GLY A 192 -2.98 12.77 -21.27
C GLY A 192 -4.44 13.11 -21.01
N PHE A 193 -5.23 12.21 -20.42
CA PHE A 193 -6.59 12.54 -20.00
C PHE A 193 -6.57 13.57 -18.84
N PRO A 194 -7.63 14.39 -18.68
CA PRO A 194 -7.81 15.19 -17.48
C PRO A 194 -7.70 14.31 -16.23
N ARG A 195 -7.14 14.82 -15.14
CA ARG A 195 -6.93 14.03 -13.91
C ARG A 195 -8.25 13.40 -13.47
N PRO A 196 -8.36 12.06 -13.43
CA PRO A 196 -9.59 11.41 -13.04
C PRO A 196 -9.78 11.51 -11.53
N GLN A 197 -11.04 11.53 -11.11
CA GLN A 197 -11.46 11.42 -9.72
C GLN A 197 -11.50 9.95 -9.32
N THR A 198 -11.19 9.66 -8.06
CA THR A 198 -11.32 8.33 -7.46
C THR A 198 -12.59 8.25 -6.61
N GLN A 199 -13.14 7.05 -6.43
CA GLN A 199 -14.27 6.78 -5.52
C GLN A 199 -15.47 7.71 -5.76
N ILE A 200 -15.89 7.82 -7.03
CA ILE A 200 -16.97 8.74 -7.42
C ILE A 200 -18.30 8.22 -6.89
N ALA A 201 -18.97 9.02 -6.06
CA ALA A 201 -20.26 8.67 -5.49
C ALA A 201 -21.38 8.82 -6.52
N VAL A 202 -22.00 7.70 -6.90
CA VAL A 202 -23.19 7.70 -7.76
C VAL A 202 -24.42 7.93 -6.90
N ARG A 203 -25.00 9.12 -7.02
CA ARG A 203 -26.13 9.57 -6.16
C ARG A 203 -27.48 9.41 -6.84
N ASN A 204 -28.48 8.94 -6.10
CA ASN A 204 -29.87 8.92 -6.57
C ASN A 204 -30.53 10.30 -6.54
N GLU A 205 -31.81 10.35 -6.95
CA GLU A 205 -32.64 11.56 -6.99
C GLU A 205 -32.79 12.26 -5.63
N TRP A 206 -32.55 11.55 -4.52
CA TRP A 206 -32.58 12.10 -3.16
C TRP A 206 -31.18 12.47 -2.62
N GLY A 207 -30.13 12.35 -3.45
CA GLY A 207 -28.75 12.71 -3.09
C GLY A 207 -27.95 11.66 -2.33
N TRP A 208 -28.51 10.46 -2.09
CA TRP A 208 -27.82 9.37 -1.39
C TRP A 208 -26.89 8.62 -2.33
N ALA A 209 -25.67 8.32 -1.88
CA ALA A 209 -24.73 7.51 -2.63
C ALA A 209 -25.19 6.04 -2.65
N GLU A 210 -25.46 5.50 -3.83
CA GLU A 210 -25.93 4.13 -4.03
C GLU A 210 -24.84 3.18 -4.53
N ALA A 211 -23.79 3.74 -5.13
CA ALA A 211 -22.60 3.04 -5.55
C ALA A 211 -21.41 4.01 -5.55
N TYR A 212 -20.21 3.43 -5.55
CA TYR A 212 -18.96 4.14 -5.80
C TYR A 212 -18.34 3.53 -7.05
N LEU A 213 -17.84 4.39 -7.94
CA LEU A 213 -17.08 4.01 -9.12
C LEU A 213 -15.61 4.27 -8.84
N ASP A 214 -14.75 3.33 -9.23
CA ASP A 214 -13.33 3.36 -8.83
C ASP A 214 -12.63 4.65 -9.26
N ILE A 215 -12.67 4.93 -10.56
CA ILE A 215 -11.94 6.04 -11.20
C ILE A 215 -12.79 6.61 -12.34
N GLY A 216 -12.75 7.92 -12.59
CA GLY A 216 -13.45 8.51 -13.73
C GLY A 216 -13.61 10.01 -13.70
N TRP A 217 -14.65 10.49 -14.39
CA TRP A 217 -14.99 11.90 -14.55
C TRP A 217 -16.50 12.07 -14.36
N GLU A 218 -16.88 12.66 -13.23
CA GLU A 218 -18.28 12.81 -12.82
C GLU A 218 -19.05 13.77 -13.74
N ASP A 219 -18.40 14.84 -14.19
CA ASP A 219 -18.95 15.89 -15.06
C ASP A 219 -19.47 15.34 -16.38
N ILE A 220 -18.75 14.38 -16.98
CA ILE A 220 -19.15 13.72 -18.23
C ILE A 220 -19.74 12.32 -18.01
N LYS A 221 -19.85 11.87 -16.75
CA LYS A 221 -20.35 10.54 -16.35
C LYS A 221 -19.66 9.38 -17.08
N VAL A 222 -18.33 9.40 -17.11
CA VAL A 222 -17.50 8.30 -17.63
C VAL A 222 -16.66 7.74 -16.49
N ALA A 223 -16.74 6.43 -16.27
CA ALA A 223 -15.95 5.74 -15.27
C ALA A 223 -15.16 4.57 -15.87
N VAL A 224 -14.09 4.20 -15.20
CA VAL A 224 -13.23 3.08 -15.54
C VAL A 224 -13.06 2.23 -14.28
N GLU A 225 -13.48 0.98 -14.33
CA GLU A 225 -13.43 0.06 -13.19
C GLU A 225 -12.45 -1.07 -13.46
N TYR A 226 -11.57 -1.34 -12.51
CA TYR A 226 -10.68 -2.49 -12.59
C TYR A 226 -11.36 -3.70 -11.96
N ASP A 227 -11.63 -4.70 -12.78
CA ASP A 227 -12.27 -5.94 -12.36
C ASP A 227 -11.19 -6.99 -12.06
N GLY A 228 -10.81 -7.08 -10.79
CA GLY A 228 -9.83 -8.05 -10.31
C GLY A 228 -10.46 -9.43 -10.10
N ASP A 229 -9.96 -10.44 -10.82
CA ASP A 229 -10.29 -11.87 -10.71
C ASP A 229 -11.71 -12.15 -10.18
N HIS A 230 -12.69 -12.02 -11.06
CA HIS A 230 -13.99 -12.64 -10.82
C HIS A 230 -13.80 -14.15 -10.64
N HIS A 231 -13.98 -14.65 -9.43
CA HIS A 231 -14.35 -16.05 -9.24
C HIS A 231 -15.70 -16.27 -9.95
N LEU A 232 -15.63 -16.70 -11.21
CA LEU A 232 -16.73 -17.06 -12.11
C LEU A 232 -17.70 -18.12 -11.55
N SER A 233 -17.52 -18.54 -10.29
CA SER A 233 -18.27 -19.59 -9.62
C SER A 233 -19.48 -19.08 -8.81
N ASP A 234 -19.68 -17.78 -8.60
CA ASP A 234 -20.86 -17.26 -7.87
C ASP A 234 -21.90 -16.59 -8.79
N ARG A 235 -22.96 -17.36 -9.12
CA ARG A 235 -24.10 -16.88 -9.91
C ARG A 235 -24.81 -15.67 -9.28
N ARG A 236 -24.81 -15.53 -7.95
CA ARG A 236 -25.45 -14.38 -7.28
C ARG A 236 -24.66 -13.10 -7.52
N GLN A 237 -23.33 -13.18 -7.48
CA GLN A 237 -22.46 -12.05 -7.76
C GLN A 237 -22.64 -11.58 -9.21
N TYR A 238 -22.64 -12.52 -10.17
CA TYR A 238 -22.88 -12.22 -11.58
C TYR A 238 -24.20 -11.47 -11.84
N VAL A 239 -25.32 -11.93 -11.24
CA VAL A 239 -26.63 -11.26 -11.39
C VAL A 239 -26.61 -9.87 -10.75
N LYS A 240 -25.91 -9.69 -9.63
CA LYS A 240 -25.77 -8.40 -8.96
C LYS A 240 -24.99 -7.41 -9.84
N ASP A 241 -23.94 -7.88 -10.51
CA ASP A 241 -23.09 -7.05 -11.37
C ASP A 241 -23.85 -6.59 -12.63
N ILE A 242 -24.65 -7.46 -13.25
CA ILE A 242 -25.56 -7.06 -14.35
C ILE A 242 -26.50 -5.94 -13.90
N ARG A 243 -27.21 -6.14 -12.78
CA ARG A 243 -28.16 -5.15 -12.26
C ARG A 243 -27.49 -3.83 -11.88
N ARG A 244 -26.23 -3.89 -11.41
CA ARG A 244 -25.41 -2.71 -11.11
C ARG A 244 -25.12 -1.92 -12.39
N LEU A 245 -24.69 -2.59 -13.46
CA LEU A 245 -24.39 -1.95 -14.74
C LEU A 245 -25.65 -1.32 -15.36
N GLU A 246 -26.77 -2.04 -15.43
CA GLU A 246 -28.05 -1.50 -15.94
C GLU A 246 -28.52 -0.27 -15.16
N LYS A 247 -28.23 -0.22 -13.86
CA LYS A 247 -28.55 0.93 -13.02
C LYS A 247 -27.65 2.12 -13.35
N LEU A 248 -26.34 1.90 -13.46
CA LEU A 248 -25.37 2.93 -13.82
C LEU A 248 -25.67 3.53 -15.18
N GLU A 249 -25.99 2.69 -16.18
CA GLU A 249 -26.41 3.13 -17.51
C GLU A 249 -27.68 3.99 -17.46
N ARG A 250 -28.72 3.58 -16.70
CA ARG A 250 -29.93 4.41 -16.51
C ARG A 250 -29.66 5.74 -15.83
N MET A 251 -28.63 5.81 -14.99
CA MET A 251 -28.16 7.06 -14.36
C MET A 251 -27.26 7.88 -15.30
N GLY A 252 -27.07 7.40 -16.53
CA GLY A 252 -26.33 8.05 -17.59
C GLY A 252 -24.83 7.89 -17.46
N TRP A 253 -24.34 6.82 -16.84
CA TRP A 253 -22.91 6.50 -16.79
C TRP A 253 -22.48 5.60 -17.94
N ILE A 254 -21.33 5.88 -18.54
CA ILE A 254 -20.58 4.90 -19.34
C ILE A 254 -19.48 4.32 -18.44
N VAL A 255 -19.47 3.00 -18.27
CA VAL A 255 -18.49 2.30 -17.43
C VAL A 255 -17.60 1.43 -18.32
N VAL A 256 -16.33 1.80 -18.42
CA VAL A 256 -15.30 1.01 -19.11
C VAL A 256 -14.70 0.02 -18.12
N ARG A 257 -15.08 -1.26 -18.24
CA ARG A 257 -14.49 -2.33 -17.43
C ARG A 257 -13.12 -2.75 -17.95
N VAL A 258 -12.15 -2.85 -17.06
CA VAL A 258 -10.77 -3.28 -17.36
C VAL A 258 -10.49 -4.59 -16.65
N VAL A 259 -10.07 -5.60 -17.39
CA VAL A 259 -9.62 -6.90 -16.82
C VAL A 259 -8.10 -7.04 -16.90
N ALA A 260 -7.55 -8.06 -16.27
CA ALA A 260 -6.10 -8.28 -16.22
C ALA A 260 -5.48 -8.55 -17.61
N GLU A 261 -6.26 -9.08 -18.54
CA GLU A 261 -5.86 -9.44 -19.91
C GLU A 261 -5.88 -8.25 -20.88
N ASP A 262 -6.50 -7.14 -20.50
CA ASP A 262 -6.62 -5.96 -21.38
C ASP A 262 -5.26 -5.29 -21.60
N HIS A 263 -4.94 -5.00 -22.86
CA HIS A 263 -3.74 -4.26 -23.21
C HIS A 263 -3.92 -2.76 -22.89
N PRO A 264 -2.90 -2.05 -22.36
CA PRO A 264 -2.98 -0.61 -22.05
C PRO A 264 -3.54 0.26 -23.19
N ASP A 265 -3.12 0.01 -24.43
CA ASP A 265 -3.60 0.78 -25.59
C ASP A 265 -5.09 0.58 -25.88
N ASP A 266 -5.61 -0.63 -25.63
CA ASP A 266 -7.03 -0.91 -25.81
C ASP A 266 -7.87 -0.21 -24.74
N ILE A 267 -7.38 -0.20 -23.49
CA ILE A 267 -8.00 0.54 -22.39
C ILE A 267 -8.08 2.03 -22.75
N ILE A 268 -6.96 2.62 -23.19
CA ILE A 268 -6.89 4.03 -23.60
C ILE A 268 -7.86 4.32 -24.75
N ARG A 269 -7.90 3.46 -25.78
CA ARG A 269 -8.84 3.59 -26.91
C ARG A 269 -10.29 3.59 -26.44
N ARG A 270 -10.70 2.61 -25.64
CA ARG A 270 -12.07 2.48 -25.12
C ARG A 270 -12.48 3.67 -24.26
N VAL A 271 -11.56 4.18 -23.43
CA VAL A 271 -11.81 5.39 -22.63
C VAL A 271 -11.93 6.63 -23.52
N THR A 272 -11.11 6.74 -24.57
CA THR A 272 -11.20 7.84 -25.54
C THR A 272 -12.56 7.86 -26.23
N GLU A 273 -13.03 6.71 -26.72
CA GLU A 273 -14.35 6.54 -27.34
C GLU A 273 -15.49 6.89 -26.37
N ALA A 274 -15.40 6.39 -25.12
CA ALA A 274 -16.38 6.70 -24.08
C ALA A 274 -16.47 8.21 -23.79
N ARG A 275 -15.33 8.90 -23.67
CA ARG A 275 -15.28 10.34 -23.44
C ARG A 275 -15.82 11.13 -24.63
N ALA A 276 -15.40 10.80 -25.85
CA ALA A 276 -15.84 11.48 -27.06
C ALA A 276 -17.35 11.40 -27.31
N SER A 277 -18.03 10.39 -26.75
CA SER A 277 -19.50 10.28 -26.82
C SER A 277 -20.26 11.25 -25.89
N ARG A 278 -19.53 12.03 -25.07
CA ARG A 278 -20.06 12.96 -24.06
C ARG A 278 -19.72 14.42 -24.31
N ASP A 279 -18.83 14.67 -25.27
CA ASP A 279 -18.53 16.00 -25.81
C ASP A 279 -19.59 16.40 -26.87
#